data_AF-A0A956V9R7-F1
#
_entry.id   AF-A0A956V9R7-F1
#
_cell.length_a   1.000
_cell.length_b   1.000
_cell.length_c   1.000
_cell.angle_alpha   90.00
_cell.angle_beta   90.00
_cell.angle_gamma   90.00
#
_symmetry.space_group_name_H-M   'P 1'
#
loop_
_entity.id
_entity.type
_entity.pdbx_description
1 polymer ?
#
loop_
_entity_poly.entity_id
_entity_poly.type
_entity_poly.pdbx_seq_one_letter_code
_entity_poly.pdbx_strand_id
1 'polypeptide(L)'
;MKQRLSLREKLGYGSADIGASLSYVAINTWLLYFLINVVGLEPLLAGLVFILGRFVDAVLDPAMGVISDKFKPHLGRKPFIVWGAVPFGLSFALLWLSPDGSQIIKFLAALAFLTLFSVIY
;
A
#
# COMPACT_ATOMS: atom_id res chain seq x y z
N MET A 1 -20.46 14.26 -26.13
CA MET A 1 -20.40 12.82 -26.53
C MET A 1 -19.93 12.00 -25.34
N LYS A 2 -20.76 11.12 -24.76
CA LYS A 2 -20.34 10.18 -23.71
C LYS A 2 -19.51 9.07 -24.36
N GLN A 3 -18.18 9.16 -24.32
CA GLN A 3 -17.32 8.02 -24.67
C GLN A 3 -17.66 6.86 -23.72
N ARG A 4 -18.29 5.81 -24.26
CA ARG A 4 -18.58 4.60 -23.49
C ARG A 4 -17.27 3.82 -23.34
N LEU A 5 -16.83 3.61 -22.10
CA LEU A 5 -15.68 2.75 -21.79
C LEU A 5 -15.90 1.36 -22.38
N SER A 6 -14.88 0.85 -23.08
CA SER A 6 -14.90 -0.50 -23.64
C SER A 6 -14.97 -1.54 -22.51
N LEU A 7 -15.49 -2.73 -22.82
CA LEU A 7 -15.61 -3.82 -21.85
C LEU A 7 -14.24 -4.22 -21.27
N ARG A 8 -13.18 -4.14 -22.09
CA ARG A 8 -11.80 -4.36 -21.68
C ARG A 8 -11.29 -3.32 -20.68
N GLU A 9 -11.64 -2.05 -20.85
CA GLU A 9 -11.27 -1.00 -19.89
C GLU A 9 -12.00 -1.17 -18.57
N LYS A 10 -13.28 -1.54 -18.60
CA LYS A 10 -14.05 -1.81 -17.37
C LYS A 10 -13.48 -2.99 -16.59
N LEU A 11 -13.16 -4.09 -17.27
CA LEU A 11 -12.55 -5.27 -16.65
C LEU A 11 -11.15 -4.97 -16.10
N GLY A 12 -10.33 -4.23 -16.86
CA GLY A 12 -8.99 -3.83 -16.41
C GLY A 12 -9.02 -2.93 -15.17
N TYR A 13 -9.92 -1.95 -15.14
CA TYR A 13 -10.13 -1.13 -13.94
C TYR A 13 -10.65 -1.95 -12.77
N GLY A 14 -11.62 -2.85 -12.99
CA GLY A 14 -12.15 -3.71 -11.94
C GLY A 14 -11.10 -4.65 -11.34
N SER A 15 -10.20 -5.22 -12.17
CA SER A 15 -9.11 -6.06 -11.66
C SER A 15 -8.12 -5.27 -10.79
N ALA A 16 -7.84 -4.01 -11.13
CA ALA A 16 -6.95 -3.16 -10.35
C ALA A 16 -7.59 -2.79 -9.00
N ASP A 17 -8.88 -2.47 -9.01
CA ASP A 17 -9.66 -2.14 -7.80
C ASP A 17 -9.75 -3.33 -6.83
N ILE A 18 -9.97 -4.54 -7.36
CA ILE A 18 -9.95 -5.77 -6.57
C ILE A 18 -8.58 -5.96 -5.91
N GLY A 19 -7.48 -5.77 -6.67
CA GLY A 19 -6.13 -5.86 -6.12
C GLY A 19 -5.89 -4.89 -4.98
N ALA A 20 -6.19 -3.61 -5.19
CA ALA A 20 -6.05 -2.56 -4.17
C ALA A 20 -6.90 -2.85 -2.92
N SER A 21 -8.15 -3.28 -3.12
CA SER A 21 -9.07 -3.61 -2.02
C SER A 21 -8.60 -4.83 -1.22
N LEU A 22 -8.10 -5.87 -1.89
CA LEU A 22 -7.56 -7.06 -1.22
C LEU A 22 -6.32 -6.74 -0.41
N SER A 23 -5.39 -5.94 -0.96
CA SER A 23 -4.21 -5.47 -0.23
C SER A 23 -4.59 -4.67 1.02
N TYR A 24 -5.55 -3.76 0.89
CA TYR A 24 -6.07 -2.98 2.02
C TYR A 24 -6.63 -3.89 3.12
N VAL A 25 -7.51 -4.82 2.76
CA VAL A 25 -8.10 -5.77 3.73
C VAL A 25 -7.02 -6.62 4.38
N ALA A 26 -6.07 -7.16 3.60
CA ALA A 26 -4.98 -7.99 4.11
C ALA A 26 -4.11 -7.23 5.12
N ILE A 27 -3.75 -5.97 4.85
CA ILE A 27 -2.97 -5.17 5.79
C ILE A 27 -3.76 -4.87 7.07
N ASN A 28 -5.03 -4.49 6.92
CA ASN A 28 -5.87 -4.12 8.05
C ASN A 28 -6.19 -5.29 8.99
N THR A 29 -6.22 -6.53 8.48
CA THR A 29 -6.67 -7.70 9.23
C THR A 29 -5.53 -8.66 9.59
N TRP A 30 -4.58 -8.89 8.69
CA TRP A 30 -3.55 -9.93 8.83
C TRP A 30 -2.16 -9.42 9.20
N LEU A 31 -1.82 -8.16 8.91
CA LEU A 31 -0.45 -7.66 9.12
C LEU A 31 -0.03 -7.75 10.59
N LEU A 32 -0.90 -7.34 11.52
CA LEU A 32 -0.58 -7.38 12.95
C LEU A 32 -0.35 -8.82 13.43
N TYR A 33 -1.17 -9.76 12.97
CA TYR A 33 -0.98 -11.18 13.26
C TYR A 33 0.37 -11.68 12.72
N PHE A 34 0.73 -11.32 11.49
CA PHE A 34 1.99 -11.69 10.85
C PHE A 34 3.20 -11.15 11.62
N LEU A 35 3.17 -9.88 12.03
CA LEU A 35 4.26 -9.25 12.78
C LEU A 35 4.51 -9.95 14.12
N ILE A 36 3.45 -10.35 14.82
CA ILE A 36 3.58 -10.99 16.14
C ILE A 36 3.95 -12.48 16.00
N ASN A 37 3.20 -13.23 15.19
CA ASN A 37 3.25 -14.69 15.21
C ASN A 37 4.26 -15.28 14.21
N VAL A 38 4.60 -14.56 13.14
CA VAL A 38 5.54 -15.04 12.11
C VAL A 38 6.88 -14.35 12.25
N VAL A 39 6.89 -13.01 12.29
CA VAL A 39 8.12 -12.23 12.45
C VAL A 39 8.65 -12.30 13.89
N GLY A 40 7.79 -12.62 14.86
CA GLY A 40 8.17 -12.71 16.28
C GLY A 40 8.50 -11.35 16.88
N LEU A 41 7.85 -10.29 16.40
CA LEU A 41 7.97 -8.95 16.96
C LEU A 41 7.15 -8.88 18.26
N GLU A 42 7.68 -8.21 19.28
CA GLU A 42 6.92 -8.02 20.52
C GLU A 42 5.57 -7.34 20.25
N PRO A 43 4.47 -7.78 20.89
CA PRO A 43 3.13 -7.24 20.63
C PRO A 43 3.03 -5.72 20.77
N LEU A 44 3.76 -5.14 21.73
CA LEU A 44 3.81 -3.69 21.92
C LEU A 44 4.43 -2.99 20.70
N LEU A 45 5.57 -3.49 20.22
CA LEU A 45 6.26 -2.95 19.05
C LEU A 45 5.42 -3.14 17.77
N ALA A 46 4.77 -4.29 17.60
CA ALA A 46 3.89 -4.55 16.48
C ALA A 46 2.67 -3.61 16.46
N GLY A 47 2.07 -3.36 17.63
CA GLY A 47 1.00 -2.37 17.78
C GLY A 47 1.46 -0.95 17.44
N LEU A 48 2.67 -0.58 17.85
CA LEU A 48 3.27 0.72 17.50
C LEU A 48 3.52 0.86 16.00
N VAL A 49 4.02 -0.16 15.31
CA VAL A 49 4.15 -0.15 13.84
C VAL A 49 2.81 0.14 13.18
N PHE A 50 1.75 -0.53 13.64
CA PHE A 50 0.42 -0.36 13.08
C PHE A 50 -0.12 1.05 13.30
N ILE A 51 -0.01 1.60 14.52
CA ILE A 51 -0.47 2.96 14.85
C ILE A 51 0.31 4.02 14.09
N LEU A 52 1.65 3.91 14.05
CA LEU A 52 2.50 4.85 13.32
C LEU A 52 2.22 4.81 11.82
N GLY A 53 2.00 3.62 11.26
CA GLY A 53 1.56 3.46 9.87
C GLY A 53 0.27 4.22 9.58
N ARG A 54 -0.75 4.11 10.45
CA ARG A 54 -2.00 4.87 10.28
C ARG A 54 -1.83 6.36 10.39
N PHE A 55 -0.92 6.81 11.25
CA PHE A 55 -0.63 8.23 11.33
C PHE A 55 0.00 8.75 10.04
N VAL A 56 0.87 7.95 9.42
CA VAL A 56 1.44 8.24 8.10
C VAL A 56 0.34 8.27 7.03
N ASP A 57 -0.54 7.26 6.97
CA ASP A 57 -1.68 7.24 6.03
C ASP A 57 -2.55 8.49 6.19
N ALA A 58 -2.89 8.87 7.42
CA ALA A 58 -3.71 10.04 7.71
C ALA A 58 -3.13 11.36 7.19
N VAL A 59 -1.80 11.44 7.04
CA VAL A 59 -1.10 12.61 6.49
C VAL A 59 -0.92 12.49 4.96
N LEU A 60 -0.64 11.28 4.47
CA LEU A 60 -0.39 11.02 3.04
C LEU A 60 -1.68 11.08 2.21
N ASP A 61 -2.81 10.57 2.73
CA ASP A 61 -4.06 10.52 1.97
C ASP A 61 -4.52 11.92 1.51
N PRO A 62 -4.55 12.96 2.37
CA PRO A 62 -4.90 14.31 1.93
C PRO A 62 -3.85 14.92 0.99
N ALA A 63 -2.55 14.64 1.22
CA ALA A 63 -1.47 15.15 0.39
C ALA A 63 -1.56 14.59 -1.04
N MET A 64 -1.79 13.29 -1.17
CA MET A 64 -2.01 12.62 -2.45
C MET A 64 -3.28 13.11 -3.15
N GLY A 65 -4.34 13.42 -2.40
CA GLY A 65 -5.53 14.09 -2.94
C GLY A 65 -5.20 15.41 -3.61
N VAL A 66 -4.45 16.29 -2.94
CA VAL A 66 -4.03 17.61 -3.49
C VAL A 66 -3.11 17.45 -4.70
N ILE A 67 -2.19 16.47 -4.67
CA ILE A 67 -1.29 16.18 -5.79
C ILE A 67 -2.11 15.71 -7.00
N SER A 68 -3.03 14.77 -6.81
CA SER A 68 -3.91 14.21 -7.85
C SER A 68 -4.75 15.30 -8.53
N ASP A 69 -5.27 16.26 -7.77
CA ASP A 69 -6.05 17.38 -8.31
C ASP A 69 -5.22 18.34 -9.18
N LYS A 70 -3.95 18.54 -8.82
CA LYS A 70 -3.02 19.41 -9.57
C LYS A 70 -2.40 18.69 -10.76
N PHE A 71 -2.25 17.37 -10.69
CA PHE A 71 -1.61 16.57 -11.73
C PHE A 71 -2.61 16.26 -12.85
N LYS A 72 -2.59 17.06 -13.91
CA LYS A 72 -3.30 16.77 -15.17
C LYS A 72 -2.33 16.14 -16.17
N PRO A 73 -2.21 14.79 -16.24
CA PRO A 73 -1.25 14.15 -17.13
C PRO A 73 -1.62 14.41 -18.59
N HIS A 74 -0.70 15.01 -19.35
CA HIS A 74 -0.82 15.28 -20.79
C HIS A 74 -1.01 13.98 -21.61
N LEU A 75 -0.52 12.82 -21.14
CA LEU A 75 -0.64 11.52 -21.81
C LEU A 75 -1.90 10.70 -21.42
N GLY A 76 -2.81 11.26 -20.62
CA GLY A 76 -3.97 10.53 -20.09
C GLY A 76 -3.63 9.58 -18.93
N ARG A 77 -4.65 8.88 -18.40
CA ARG A 77 -4.55 8.09 -17.15
C ARG A 77 -3.94 6.68 -17.29
N LYS A 78 -3.91 6.10 -18.49
CA LYS A 78 -3.51 4.69 -18.71
C LYS A 78 -2.05 4.37 -18.39
N PRO A 79 -1.06 5.19 -18.76
CA PRO A 79 0.35 4.89 -18.45
C PRO A 79 0.59 4.90 -16.93
N PHE A 80 -0.01 5.86 -16.21
CA PHE A 80 0.16 6.00 -14.77
C PHE A 80 -0.30 4.76 -13.98
N ILE A 81 -1.40 4.14 -14.38
CA ILE A 81 -1.93 2.94 -13.70
C ILE A 81 -0.97 1.75 -13.86
N VAL A 82 -0.40 1.55 -15.05
CA VAL A 82 0.52 0.44 -15.31
C VAL A 82 1.86 0.66 -14.62
N TRP A 83 2.40 1.89 -14.66
CA TRP A 83 3.64 2.24 -13.99
C TRP A 83 3.52 2.25 -12.46
N GLY A 84 2.35 2.55 -11.90
CA GLY A 84 2.08 2.46 -10.46
C GLY A 84 1.85 1.04 -9.95
N ALA A 85 1.31 0.15 -10.79
CA ALA A 85 1.01 -1.23 -10.38
C ALA A 85 2.24 -2.05 -9.99
N VAL A 86 3.37 -1.86 -10.68
CA VAL A 86 4.63 -2.57 -10.39
C VAL A 86 5.21 -2.18 -9.02
N PRO A 87 5.48 -0.89 -8.71
CA PRO A 87 5.97 -0.50 -7.40
C PRO A 87 4.97 -0.85 -6.29
N PHE A 88 3.66 -0.76 -6.55
CA PHE A 88 2.63 -1.16 -5.59
C PHE A 88 2.71 -2.65 -5.22
N GLY A 89 2.83 -3.53 -6.22
CA GLY A 89 2.98 -4.96 -5.98
C GLY A 89 4.27 -5.31 -5.24
N LEU A 90 5.37 -4.61 -5.57
CA LEU A 90 6.65 -4.80 -4.89
C LEU A 90 6.61 -4.34 -3.43
N SER A 91 6.06 -3.16 -3.13
CA SER A 91 5.92 -2.67 -1.75
C SER A 91 5.01 -3.58 -0.93
N PHE A 92 3.95 -4.12 -1.55
CA PHE A 92 3.10 -5.10 -0.89
C PHE A 92 3.85 -6.40 -0.59
N ALA A 93 4.66 -6.90 -1.52
CA ALA A 93 5.46 -8.11 -1.27
C ALA A 93 6.49 -7.92 -0.14
N LEU A 94 7.12 -6.73 -0.07
CA LEU A 94 8.09 -6.39 0.98
C LEU A 94 7.48 -6.42 2.39
N LEU A 95 6.21 -6.04 2.54
CA LEU A 95 5.50 -6.08 3.82
C LEU A 95 5.44 -7.47 4.46
N TRP A 96 5.48 -8.52 3.64
CA TRP A 96 5.40 -9.91 4.09
C TRP A 96 6.78 -10.58 4.24
N LEU A 97 7.86 -9.81 4.11
CA LEU A 97 9.19 -10.31 4.43
C LEU A 97 9.41 -10.33 5.94
N SER A 98 10.04 -11.39 6.43
CA SER A 98 10.48 -11.49 7.82
C SER A 98 11.95 -11.09 7.91
N PRO A 99 12.28 -9.86 8.32
CA PRO A 99 13.65 -9.47 8.57
C PRO A 99 14.20 -10.24 9.77
N ASP A 100 15.37 -10.85 9.60
CA ASP A 100 16.09 -11.50 10.69
C ASP A 100 16.95 -10.48 11.45
N GLY A 101 17.02 -10.61 12.77
CA GLY A 101 17.80 -9.72 13.64
C GLY A 101 17.12 -9.38 14.95
N SER A 102 17.58 -8.30 15.58
CA SER A 102 17.03 -7.79 16.84
C SER A 102 15.61 -7.25 16.68
N GLN A 103 14.89 -7.12 17.80
CA GLN A 103 13.55 -6.51 17.83
C GLN A 103 13.51 -5.12 17.16
N ILE A 104 14.58 -4.33 17.32
CA ILE A 104 14.70 -2.99 16.73
C ILE A 104 14.79 -3.08 15.20
N ILE A 105 15.58 -4.02 14.66
CA ILE A 105 15.71 -4.20 13.20
C ILE A 105 14.36 -4.62 12.62
N LYS A 106 13.67 -5.57 13.26
CA LYS A 106 12.34 -6.01 12.84
C LYS A 106 11.32 -4.88 12.87
N PHE A 107 11.33 -4.06 13.93
CA PHE A 107 10.47 -2.90 14.07
C PHE A 107 10.72 -1.85 12.98
N LEU A 108 11.97 -1.44 12.77
CA LEU A 108 12.33 -0.42 11.78
C LEU A 108 12.04 -0.89 10.35
N ALA A 109 12.33 -2.16 10.03
CA ALA A 109 12.02 -2.73 8.73
C ALA A 109 10.51 -2.83 8.49
N ALA A 110 9.73 -3.29 9.46
CA ALA A 110 8.28 -3.36 9.34
C ALA A 110 7.65 -1.95 9.15
N LEU A 111 8.14 -0.95 9.89
CA LEU A 111 7.71 0.43 9.72
C LEU A 111 8.10 0.99 8.34
N ALA A 112 9.34 0.75 7.89
CA ALA A 112 9.81 1.18 6.57
C ALA A 112 8.99 0.54 5.43
N PHE A 113 8.70 -0.75 5.51
CA PHE A 113 7.90 -1.45 4.50
C PHE A 113 6.45 -0.96 4.47
N LEU A 114 5.86 -0.72 5.65
CA LEU A 114 4.50 -0.20 5.75
C LEU A 114 4.39 1.22 5.20
N THR A 115 5.29 2.11 5.61
CA THR A 115 5.33 3.49 5.09
C THR A 115 5.61 3.54 3.59
N LEU A 116 6.49 2.67 3.07
CA LEU A 116 6.73 2.57 1.63
C LEU A 116 5.46 2.16 0.88
N PHE A 117 4.71 1.17 1.41
CA PHE A 117 3.43 0.79 0.84
C PHE A 117 2.43 1.95 0.86
N SER A 118 2.31 2.65 2.00
CA SER A 118 1.42 3.80 2.16
C SER A 118 1.69 4.97 1.22
N VAL A 119 2.96 5.19 0.84
CA VAL A 119 3.32 6.25 -0.12
C VAL A 119 2.92 5.89 -1.55
N ILE A 120 2.81 4.60 -1.85
CA ILE A 120 2.55 4.10 -3.21
C ILE A 120 1.07 3.81 -3.44
N TYR A 121 0.35 3.42 -2.38
CA TYR A 121 -1.10 3.18 -2.38
C TYR A 121 -1.89 4.46 -2.62
#